data_AF-A0A9Q5QZ20-F1
#
_entry.id   AF-A0A9Q5QZ20-F1
#
_cell.length_a   1.000
_cell.length_b   1.000
_cell.length_c   1.000
_cell.angle_alpha   90.00
_cell.angle_beta   90.00
_cell.angle_gamma   90.00
#
_symmetry.space_group_name_H-M   'P 1'
#
loop_
_entity.id
_entity.type
_entity.pdbx_description
1 polymer ?
#
loop_
_entity_poly.entity_id
_entity_poly.type
_entity_poly.pdbx_seq_one_letter_code
_entity_poly.pdbx_strand_id
1 'polypeptide(L)'
;MIEAEIKALIQKELPRAIAEEPGVRDFVLRTVSEYYTPRTEFDEKFDRVLNELQRDREEQARKWDEQNRKFDAFQAEQARKWEEQNRKWEENNQRLDRIEAQNRATLEEIQKANRRYESAIGAIGSRWGLYSEASFRNGLQAILGQSFG
;
A
#
# COMPACT_ATOMS: atom_id res chain seq x y z
N MET A 1 62.19 -40.07 2.07
CA MET A 1 61.77 -40.59 0.74
C MET A 1 61.00 -41.90 0.86
N ILE A 2 61.46 -42.86 1.66
CA ILE A 2 60.84 -44.19 1.82
C ILE A 2 59.38 -44.13 2.32
N GLU A 3 59.05 -43.26 3.29
CA GLU A 3 57.67 -43.12 3.79
C GLU A 3 56.67 -42.59 2.74
N ALA A 4 57.13 -41.73 1.82
CA ALA A 4 56.28 -41.17 0.78
C ALA A 4 55.95 -42.22 -0.30
N GLU A 5 56.91 -43.07 -0.62
CA GLU A 5 56.75 -44.20 -1.55
C GLU A 5 55.82 -45.28 -0.96
N ILE A 6 55.97 -45.59 0.34
CA ILE A 6 55.08 -46.53 1.05
C ILE A 6 53.65 -46.00 1.07
N LYS A 7 53.43 -44.71 1.35
CA LYS A 7 52.09 -44.12 1.36
C LYS A 7 51.42 -44.15 -0.02
N ALA A 8 52.17 -43.88 -1.09
CA ALA A 8 51.66 -43.91 -2.46
C ALA A 8 51.31 -45.35 -2.91
N LEU A 9 52.12 -46.32 -2.50
CA LEU A 9 51.87 -47.74 -2.78
C LEU A 9 50.62 -48.23 -2.06
N ILE A 10 50.47 -47.89 -0.78
CA ILE A 10 49.27 -48.18 0.01
C ILE A 10 48.04 -47.55 -0.66
N GLN A 11 48.04 -46.27 -1.00
CA GLN A 11 46.88 -45.63 -1.64
C GLN A 11 46.43 -46.30 -2.95
N LYS A 12 47.36 -46.87 -3.72
CA LYS A 12 47.07 -47.52 -4.99
C LYS A 12 46.51 -48.93 -4.82
N GLU A 13 47.03 -49.71 -3.88
CA GLU A 13 46.69 -51.13 -3.74
C GLU A 13 45.62 -51.39 -2.66
N LEU A 14 45.41 -50.48 -1.71
CA LEU A 14 44.40 -50.62 -0.66
C LEU A 14 42.96 -50.74 -1.18
N PRO A 15 42.52 -50.00 -2.24
CA PRO A 15 41.20 -50.18 -2.82
C PRO A 15 40.98 -51.59 -3.42
N ARG A 16 42.02 -52.19 -4.00
CA ARG A 16 41.97 -53.57 -4.53
C ARG A 16 41.97 -54.59 -3.41
N ALA A 17 42.80 -54.39 -2.38
CA ALA A 17 42.86 -55.24 -1.20
C ALA A 17 41.53 -55.28 -0.41
N ILE A 18 40.78 -54.17 -0.35
CA ILE A 18 39.43 -54.15 0.26
C ILE A 18 38.42 -55.00 -0.54
N ALA A 19 38.57 -55.08 -1.86
CA ALA A 19 37.65 -55.82 -2.73
C ALA A 19 37.94 -57.34 -2.72
N GLU A 20 39.21 -57.72 -2.65
CA GLU A 20 39.65 -59.12 -2.77
C GLU A 20 39.78 -59.83 -1.41
N GLU A 21 40.15 -59.11 -0.34
CA GLU A 21 40.39 -59.70 0.97
C GLU A 21 39.36 -59.23 2.03
N PRO A 22 38.50 -60.13 2.53
CA PRO A 22 37.55 -59.82 3.60
C PRO A 22 38.22 -59.31 4.88
N GLY A 23 39.41 -59.82 5.22
CA GLY A 23 40.14 -59.42 6.42
C GLY A 23 40.62 -57.96 6.38
N VAL A 24 41.07 -57.48 5.21
CA VAL A 24 41.46 -56.07 5.01
C VAL A 24 40.23 -55.17 5.05
N ARG A 25 39.13 -55.59 4.41
CA ARG A 25 37.85 -54.87 4.49
C ARG A 25 37.35 -54.74 5.93
N ASP A 26 37.34 -55.82 6.70
CA ASP A 26 36.85 -55.81 8.08
C ASP A 26 37.79 -55.01 9.00
N PHE A 27 39.10 -55.04 8.76
CA PHE A 27 40.06 -54.21 9.45
C PHE A 27 39.80 -52.72 9.18
N VAL A 28 39.66 -52.33 7.91
CA VAL A 28 39.36 -50.95 7.50
C VAL A 28 38.02 -50.52 8.08
N LEU A 29 36.96 -51.33 7.95
CA LEU A 29 35.63 -51.05 8.48
C LEU A 29 35.64 -50.86 10.00
N ARG A 30 36.40 -51.66 10.75
CA ARG A 30 36.54 -51.50 12.20
C ARG A 30 37.34 -50.24 12.58
N THR A 31 38.34 -49.86 11.79
CA THR A 31 39.11 -48.62 12.01
C THR A 31 38.27 -47.39 11.71
N VAL A 32 37.41 -47.45 10.69
CA VAL A 32 36.55 -46.32 10.33
C VAL A 32 35.21 -46.33 11.05
N SER A 33 34.74 -47.47 11.59
CA SER A 33 33.45 -47.56 12.28
C SER A 33 33.38 -46.66 13.51
N GLU A 34 34.51 -46.34 14.12
CA GLU A 34 34.61 -45.38 15.22
C GLU A 34 34.24 -43.95 14.80
N TYR A 35 34.33 -43.65 13.49
CA TYR A 35 33.99 -42.35 12.89
C TYR A 35 32.61 -42.34 12.21
N TYR A 36 31.94 -43.48 12.09
CA TYR A 36 30.59 -43.57 11.50
C TYR A 36 29.54 -43.72 12.60
N THR A 37 28.50 -42.89 12.55
CA THR A 37 27.29 -43.12 13.35
C THR A 37 26.59 -44.38 12.83
N PRO A 38 26.16 -45.31 13.71
CA PRO A 38 25.35 -46.45 13.31
C PRO A 38 24.12 -45.98 12.53
N ARG A 39 23.84 -46.64 11.40
CA ARG A 39 22.76 -46.26 10.48
C ARG A 39 21.41 -46.08 11.18
N THR A 40 21.15 -46.86 12.22
CA THR A 40 19.95 -46.79 13.07
C THR A 40 19.81 -45.47 13.82
N GLU A 41 20.87 -44.95 14.43
CA GLU A 41 20.80 -43.66 15.15
C GLU A 41 20.64 -42.47 14.18
N PHE A 42 21.18 -42.61 12.97
CA PHE A 42 21.01 -41.62 11.92
C PHE A 42 19.55 -41.60 11.43
N ASP A 43 18.97 -42.77 11.14
CA ASP A 43 17.59 -42.90 10.68
C ASP A 43 16.60 -42.34 11.73
N GLU A 44 16.80 -42.63 13.03
CA GLU A 44 15.97 -42.08 14.11
C GLU A 44 16.06 -40.55 14.24
N LYS A 45 17.25 -39.97 14.05
CA LYS A 45 17.44 -38.51 14.05
C LYS A 45 16.83 -37.88 12.80
N PHE A 46 16.96 -38.53 11.64
CA PHE A 46 16.38 -38.08 10.39
C PHE A 46 14.85 -38.09 10.46
N ASP A 47 14.25 -39.17 10.95
CA ASP A 47 12.79 -39.28 11.13
C ASP A 47 12.27 -38.22 12.10
N ARG A 48 13.01 -37.92 13.17
CA ARG A 48 12.66 -36.83 14.09
C ARG A 48 12.63 -35.48 13.37
N VAL A 49 13.68 -35.15 12.62
CA VAL A 49 13.78 -33.88 11.88
C VAL A 49 12.69 -33.77 10.80
N LEU A 50 12.38 -34.86 10.10
CA LEU A 50 11.31 -34.86 9.08
C LEU A 50 9.93 -34.64 9.70
N ASN A 51 9.66 -35.26 10.86
CA ASN A 51 8.42 -35.06 11.59
C ASN A 51 8.29 -33.63 12.12
N GLU A 52 9.38 -33.04 12.63
CA GLU A 52 9.40 -31.62 13.02
C GLU A 52 9.13 -30.71 11.83
N LEU A 53 9.77 -30.97 10.68
CA LEU A 53 9.55 -30.19 9.45
C LEU A 53 8.10 -30.28 8.95
N GLN A 54 7.46 -31.45 9.07
CA GLN A 54 6.05 -31.62 8.72
C GLN A 54 5.14 -30.79 9.63
N ARG A 55 5.37 -30.83 10.95
CA ARG A 55 4.61 -30.02 11.92
C ARG A 55 4.78 -28.54 11.66
N ASP A 56 6.01 -28.09 11.42
CA ASP A 56 6.30 -26.70 11.10
C ASP A 56 5.57 -26.26 9.83
N ARG A 57 5.54 -27.09 8.77
CA ARG A 57 4.78 -26.78 7.55
C ARG A 57 3.28 -26.68 7.81
N GLU A 58 2.72 -27.57 8.62
CA GLU A 58 1.30 -27.52 8.98
C GLU A 58 0.97 -26.26 9.78
N GLU A 59 1.82 -25.89 10.75
CA GLU A 59 1.64 -24.67 11.52
C GLU A 59 1.77 -23.42 10.67
N GLN A 60 2.75 -23.38 9.76
CA GLN A 60 2.92 -22.29 8.82
C GLN A 60 1.75 -22.19 7.84
N ALA A 61 1.23 -23.32 7.34
CA ALA A 61 0.03 -23.33 6.49
C ALA A 61 -1.19 -22.78 7.24
N ARG A 62 -1.40 -23.17 8.51
CA ARG A 62 -2.48 -22.62 9.33
C ARG A 62 -2.33 -21.12 9.58
N LYS A 63 -1.12 -20.66 9.91
CA LYS A 63 -0.83 -19.23 10.09
C LYS A 63 -1.06 -18.47 8.79
N TRP A 64 -0.65 -19.03 7.66
CA TRP A 64 -0.87 -18.47 6.34
C TRP A 64 -2.37 -18.32 6.05
N ASP A 65 -3.14 -19.38 6.23
CA ASP A 65 -4.60 -19.36 6.03
C ASP A 65 -5.29 -18.34 6.93
N GLU A 66 -4.88 -18.23 8.19
CA GLU A 66 -5.44 -17.25 9.11
C GLU A 66 -5.09 -15.81 8.70
N GLN A 67 -3.84 -15.56 8.29
CA GLN A 67 -3.41 -14.27 7.78
C GLN A 67 -4.15 -13.91 6.49
N ASN A 68 -4.34 -14.87 5.58
CA ASN A 68 -5.06 -14.66 4.34
C ASN A 68 -6.52 -14.27 4.62
N ARG A 69 -7.19 -14.98 5.54
CA ARG A 69 -8.56 -14.62 5.95
C ARG A 69 -8.64 -13.23 6.58
N LYS A 70 -7.67 -12.86 7.41
CA LYS A 70 -7.59 -11.51 8.01
C LYS A 70 -7.37 -10.45 6.93
N PHE A 71 -6.51 -10.72 5.96
CA PHE A 71 -6.24 -9.83 4.84
C PHE A 71 -7.49 -9.66 3.96
N ASP A 72 -8.18 -10.76 3.62
CA ASP A 72 -9.42 -10.72 2.83
C ASP A 72 -10.52 -9.92 3.56
N ALA A 73 -10.68 -10.14 4.87
CA ALA A 73 -11.64 -9.38 5.68
C ALA A 73 -11.29 -7.89 5.72
N PHE A 74 -10.01 -7.55 5.89
CA PHE A 74 -9.53 -6.18 5.87
C PHE A 74 -9.77 -5.51 4.52
N GLN A 75 -9.46 -6.20 3.41
CA GLN A 75 -9.70 -5.71 2.06
C GLN A 75 -11.19 -5.46 1.81
N ALA A 76 -12.06 -6.36 2.26
CA ALA A 76 -13.51 -6.18 2.16
C ALA A 76 -13.99 -4.97 2.98
N GLU A 77 -13.44 -4.74 4.17
CA GLU A 77 -13.77 -3.55 4.97
C GLU A 77 -13.29 -2.25 4.30
N GLN A 78 -12.08 -2.25 3.74
CA GLN A 78 -11.55 -1.10 3.01
C GLN A 78 -12.37 -0.80 1.75
N ALA A 79 -12.78 -1.83 1.01
CA ALA A 79 -13.66 -1.67 -0.15
C ALA A 79 -14.99 -1.02 0.25
N ARG A 80 -15.61 -1.46 1.35
CA ARG A 80 -16.85 -0.83 1.85
C ARG A 80 -16.65 0.62 2.26
N LYS A 81 -15.55 0.94 2.95
CA LYS A 81 -15.24 2.34 3.32
C LYS A 81 -15.02 3.19 2.07
N TRP A 82 -14.35 2.65 1.06
CA TRP A 82 -14.12 3.32 -0.20
C TRP A 82 -15.44 3.61 -0.93
N GLU A 83 -16.33 2.61 -1.04
CA GLU A 83 -17.66 2.78 -1.63
C GLU A 83 -18.48 3.85 -0.89
N GLU A 84 -18.47 3.85 0.45
CA GLU A 84 -19.19 4.83 1.24
C GLU A 84 -18.62 6.25 1.05
N GLN A 85 -17.29 6.39 1.03
CA GLN A 85 -16.62 7.65 0.75
C GLN A 85 -16.93 8.15 -0.66
N ASN A 86 -16.91 7.27 -1.65
CA ASN A 86 -17.24 7.62 -3.02
C ASN A 86 -18.69 8.10 -3.13
N ARG A 87 -19.64 7.44 -2.47
CA ARG A 87 -21.04 7.89 -2.41
C ARG A 87 -21.17 9.27 -1.75
N LYS A 88 -20.50 9.49 -0.62
CA LYS A 88 -20.48 10.81 0.06
C LYS A 88 -19.89 11.89 -0.85
N TRP A 89 -18.85 11.56 -1.60
CA TRP A 89 -18.22 12.47 -2.54
C TRP A 89 -19.18 12.83 -3.69
N GLU A 90 -19.83 11.85 -4.29
CA GLU A 90 -20.86 12.06 -5.32
C GLU A 90 -22.02 12.92 -4.81
N GLU A 91 -22.55 12.64 -3.61
CA GLU A 91 -23.60 13.44 -2.99
C GLU A 91 -23.15 14.88 -2.76
N ASN A 92 -21.92 15.09 -2.29
CA ASN A 92 -21.37 16.42 -2.08
C ASN A 92 -21.18 17.17 -3.40
N ASN A 93 -20.72 16.48 -4.44
CA ASN A 93 -20.56 17.06 -5.77
C ASN A 93 -21.91 17.53 -6.33
N GLN A 94 -22.95 16.69 -6.21
CA GLN A 94 -24.31 17.08 -6.59
C GLN A 94 -24.88 18.25 -5.76
N ARG A 95 -24.45 18.40 -4.50
CA ARG A 95 -24.82 19.57 -3.69
C ARG A 95 -24.11 20.83 -4.17
N LEU A 96 -22.82 20.73 -4.50
CA LEU A 96 -22.05 21.83 -5.08
C LEU A 96 -22.66 22.28 -6.41
N ASP A 97 -22.96 21.35 -7.32
CA ASP A 97 -23.61 21.66 -8.60
C ASP A 97 -24.93 22.43 -8.41
N ARG A 98 -25.73 22.02 -7.41
CA ARG A 98 -26.98 22.72 -7.07
C ARG A 98 -26.74 24.13 -6.53
N ILE A 99 -25.76 24.30 -5.66
CA ILE A 99 -25.38 25.61 -5.11
C ILE A 99 -24.85 26.52 -6.23
N GLU A 100 -24.01 26.00 -7.13
CA GLU A 100 -23.51 26.74 -8.28
C GLU A 100 -24.65 27.21 -9.20
N ALA A 101 -25.62 26.33 -9.48
CA ALA A 101 -26.80 26.69 -10.26
C ALA A 101 -27.64 27.78 -9.56
N GLN A 102 -27.86 27.67 -8.25
CA GLN A 102 -28.57 28.68 -7.45
C GLN A 102 -27.83 30.02 -7.45
N ASN A 103 -26.51 30.00 -7.25
CA ASN A 103 -25.67 31.19 -7.28
C ASN A 103 -25.72 31.88 -8.64
N ARG A 104 -25.67 31.11 -9.72
CA ARG A 104 -25.80 31.63 -11.09
C ARG A 104 -27.15 32.31 -11.29
N ALA A 105 -28.25 31.67 -10.89
CA ALA A 105 -29.59 32.26 -10.99
C ALA A 105 -29.69 33.56 -10.18
N THR A 106 -29.16 33.56 -8.95
CA THR A 106 -29.14 34.74 -8.06
C THR A 106 -28.32 35.87 -8.67
N LEU A 107 -27.17 35.57 -9.27
CA LEU A 107 -26.33 36.55 -9.93
C LEU A 107 -27.04 37.19 -11.13
N GLU A 108 -27.78 36.41 -11.91
CA GLU A 108 -28.59 36.92 -13.02
C GLU A 108 -29.70 37.87 -12.53
N GLU A 109 -30.35 37.56 -11.40
CA GLU A 109 -31.35 38.43 -10.77
C GLU A 109 -30.72 39.75 -10.28
N ILE A 110 -29.58 39.68 -9.61
CA ILE A 110 -28.82 40.85 -9.17
C ILE A 110 -28.46 41.73 -10.37
N GLN A 111 -27.98 41.13 -11.46
CA GLN A 111 -27.66 41.88 -12.69
C GLN A 111 -28.90 42.54 -13.30
N LYS A 112 -30.06 41.85 -13.31
CA LYS A 112 -31.32 42.44 -13.79
C LYS A 112 -31.76 43.61 -12.91
N ALA A 113 -31.66 43.48 -11.59
CA ALA A 113 -31.96 44.55 -10.65
C ALA A 113 -31.01 45.74 -10.85
N ASN A 114 -29.71 45.49 -11.01
CA ASN A 114 -28.73 46.55 -11.24
C ASN A 114 -29.02 47.35 -12.51
N ARG A 115 -29.35 46.67 -13.64
CA ARG A 115 -29.76 47.35 -14.88
C ARG A 115 -31.00 48.22 -14.69
N ARG A 116 -31.97 47.77 -13.89
CA ARG A 116 -33.17 48.56 -13.56
C ARG A 116 -32.81 49.80 -12.73
N TYR A 117 -31.93 49.65 -11.75
CA TYR A 117 -31.45 50.78 -10.95
C TYR A 117 -30.67 51.77 -11.80
N GLU A 118 -29.74 51.33 -12.64
CA GLU A 118 -29.01 52.19 -13.59
C GLU A 118 -29.96 52.96 -14.50
N SER A 119 -30.99 52.30 -15.04
CA SER A 119 -32.01 52.94 -15.88
C SER A 119 -32.86 53.96 -15.11
N ALA A 120 -33.27 53.63 -13.88
CA ALA A 120 -34.05 54.53 -13.02
C ALA A 120 -33.23 55.75 -12.61
N ILE A 121 -31.96 55.55 -12.22
CA ILE A 121 -31.02 56.62 -11.90
C ILE A 121 -30.81 57.51 -13.13
N GLY A 122 -30.56 56.92 -14.31
CA GLY A 122 -30.38 57.69 -15.56
C GLY A 122 -31.63 58.50 -15.95
N ALA A 123 -32.83 57.96 -15.74
CA ALA A 123 -34.08 58.67 -15.98
C ALA A 123 -34.29 59.83 -15.00
N ILE A 124 -33.96 59.64 -13.71
CA ILE A 124 -34.00 60.72 -12.70
C ILE A 124 -32.94 61.78 -13.03
N GLY A 125 -31.72 61.38 -13.38
CA GLY A 125 -30.64 62.27 -13.78
C GLY A 125 -30.97 63.12 -15.01
N SER A 126 -31.62 62.52 -16.00
CA SER A 126 -32.12 63.24 -17.19
C SER A 126 -33.18 64.29 -16.84
N ARG A 127 -33.94 64.09 -15.75
CA ARG A 127 -34.94 65.04 -15.26
C ARG A 127 -34.33 66.17 -14.42
N TRP A 128 -33.14 65.97 -13.84
CA TRP A 128 -32.48 66.96 -12.99
C TRP A 128 -31.42 67.78 -13.75
N GLY A 129 -30.88 67.28 -14.87
CA GLY A 129 -29.95 68.00 -15.76
C GLY A 129 -28.46 67.87 -15.39
N LEU A 130 -27.57 67.99 -16.38
CA LEU A 130 -26.12 67.68 -16.28
C LEU A 130 -25.38 68.31 -15.09
N TYR A 131 -25.78 69.51 -14.63
CA TYR A 131 -25.14 70.21 -13.52
C TYR A 131 -25.57 69.71 -12.13
N SER A 132 -26.77 69.16 -11.99
CA SER A 132 -27.28 68.64 -10.70
C SER A 132 -26.89 67.17 -10.50
N GLU A 133 -26.81 66.38 -11.58
CA GLU A 133 -26.32 64.99 -11.57
C GLU A 133 -24.89 64.90 -10.99
N ALA A 134 -23.99 65.79 -11.39
CA ALA A 134 -22.62 65.83 -10.88
C ALA A 134 -22.56 66.16 -9.38
N SER A 135 -23.39 67.12 -8.94
CA SER A 135 -23.48 67.49 -7.52
C SER A 135 -24.09 66.36 -6.66
N PHE A 136 -25.10 65.66 -7.17
CA PHE A 136 -25.71 64.50 -6.51
C PHE A 136 -24.77 63.31 -6.42
N ARG A 137 -24.03 62.98 -7.50
CA ARG A 137 -23.02 61.92 -7.49
C ARG A 137 -21.87 62.22 -6.54
N ASN A 138 -21.36 63.45 -6.53
CA ASN A 138 -20.33 63.86 -5.57
C ASN A 138 -20.83 63.79 -4.13
N GLY A 139 -22.10 64.17 -3.87
CA GLY A 139 -22.72 64.04 -2.55
C GLY A 139 -22.88 62.58 -2.10
N LEU A 140 -23.38 61.71 -2.98
CA LEU A 140 -23.49 60.27 -2.71
C LEU A 140 -22.11 59.63 -2.50
N GLN A 141 -21.11 60.01 -3.29
CA GLN A 141 -19.74 59.51 -3.15
C GLN A 141 -19.12 59.94 -1.82
N ALA A 142 -19.38 61.16 -1.34
CA ALA A 142 -18.93 61.62 -0.03
C ALA A 142 -19.59 60.83 1.11
N ILE A 143 -20.90 60.56 1.03
CA ILE A 143 -21.64 59.81 2.05
C ILE A 143 -21.22 58.34 2.06
N LEU A 144 -21.12 57.71 0.89
CA LEU A 144 -20.71 56.30 0.77
C LEU A 144 -19.24 56.10 1.15
N GLY A 145 -18.35 57.04 0.80
CA GLY A 145 -16.95 57.03 1.23
C GLY A 145 -16.75 57.22 2.74
N GLN A 146 -17.67 57.92 3.43
CA GLN A 146 -17.66 58.02 4.89
C GLN A 146 -18.31 56.82 5.59
N SER A 147 -19.24 56.11 4.94
CA SER A 147 -20.01 55.04 5.56
C SER A 147 -19.44 53.64 5.35
N PHE A 148 -18.64 53.43 4.28
CA PHE A 148 -18.05 52.13 3.91
C PHE A 148 -16.52 52.19 3.72
N GLY A 149 -15.88 53.29 4.14
CA GLY A 149 -14.41 53.45 4.17
C GLY A 149 -13.78 52.94 5.46
#